data_AF-A0A498SUD2-F1
#
_entry.id   AF-A0A498SUD2-F1
#
_cell.length_a   1.000
_cell.length_b   1.000
_cell.length_c   1.000
_cell.angle_alpha   90.00
_cell.angle_beta   90.00
_cell.angle_gamma   90.00
#
_symmetry.space_group_name_H-M   'P 1'
#
loop_
_entity.id
_entity.type
_entity.pdbx_description
1 polymer ?
#
loop_
_entity_poly.entity_id
_entity_poly.type
_entity_poly.pdbx_seq_one_letter_code
_entity_poly.pdbx_strand_id
1 'polypeptide(L)'
;MVQFHALGLLYHIRSGDRLAVNKLVQKWSKSSLLSPFATCYLIRLAAKLVEEDEAGIESPFFQFIESCLRHKCEMVIYEAASAIVRLPRTTSSELSPAISVLQLFCSSPKPALRFAAVRILNKVSVKHPQAVTSCNVDLEQLITDQNRSIATLAITTLLKT
;
A
#
# COMPACT_ATOMS: atom_id res chain seq x y z
N MET A 1 20.26 -1.08 3.26
CA MET A 1 20.28 -2.53 3.50
C MET A 1 20.49 -2.90 4.96
N VAL A 2 21.44 -2.31 5.70
CA VAL A 2 21.72 -2.68 7.11
C VAL A 2 20.48 -2.57 8.00
N GLN A 3 19.74 -1.45 7.97
CA GLN A 3 18.53 -1.26 8.77
C GLN A 3 17.43 -2.29 8.48
N PHE A 4 17.28 -2.71 7.22
CA PHE A 4 16.30 -3.73 6.83
C PHE A 4 16.64 -5.09 7.46
N HIS A 5 17.89 -5.54 7.33
CA HIS A 5 18.33 -6.81 7.91
C HIS A 5 18.30 -6.78 9.44
N ALA A 6 18.69 -5.66 10.06
CA ALA A 6 18.60 -5.50 11.50
C ALA A 6 17.15 -5.57 12.00
N LEU A 7 16.22 -4.93 11.30
CA LEU A 7 14.80 -5.00 11.62
C LEU A 7 14.24 -6.42 11.44
N GLY A 8 14.63 -7.11 10.36
CA GLY A 8 14.29 -8.51 10.11
C GLY A 8 14.77 -9.44 11.22
N LEU A 9 16.04 -9.32 11.62
CA LEU A 9 16.61 -10.11 12.72
C LEU A 9 15.88 -9.83 14.05
N LEU A 10 15.63 -8.56 14.37
CA LEU A 10 14.89 -8.19 15.58
C LEU A 10 13.46 -8.74 15.58
N TYR A 11 12.81 -8.76 14.43
CA TYR A 11 11.49 -9.39 14.28
C TYR A 11 11.58 -10.90 14.52
N HIS A 12 12.53 -11.61 13.91
CA HIS A 12 12.69 -13.06 14.10
C HIS A 12 12.98 -13.46 15.55
N ILE A 13 13.76 -12.66 16.28
CA ILE A 13 14.01 -12.89 17.72
C ILE A 13 12.73 -12.73 18.55
N ARG A 14 11.83 -11.85 18.12
CA ARG A 14 10.62 -11.45 18.87
C ARG A 14 9.33 -12.07 18.33
N SER A 15 9.38 -12.83 17.24
CA SER A 15 8.18 -13.26 16.52
C SER A 15 7.27 -14.18 17.35
N GLY A 16 7.80 -14.82 18.38
CA GLY A 16 7.02 -15.62 19.34
C GLY A 16 6.26 -14.80 20.40
N ASP A 17 6.55 -13.50 20.53
CA ASP A 17 5.90 -12.61 21.51
C ASP A 17 5.24 -11.42 20.80
N ARG A 18 3.91 -11.45 20.73
CA ARG A 18 3.11 -10.40 20.10
C ARG A 18 3.33 -9.02 20.73
N LEU A 19 3.48 -8.93 22.05
CA LEU A 19 3.70 -7.65 22.72
C LEU A 19 5.08 -7.08 22.37
N ALA A 20 6.10 -7.93 22.25
CA ALA A 20 7.42 -7.52 21.81
C ALA A 20 7.42 -7.01 20.35
N VAL A 21 6.65 -7.65 19.46
CA VAL A 21 6.45 -7.19 18.08
C VAL A 21 5.70 -5.85 18.05
N ASN A 22 4.62 -5.71 18.82
CA ASN A 22 3.87 -4.45 18.94
C ASN A 22 4.78 -3.29 19.38
N LYS A 23 5.56 -3.49 20.45
CA LYS A 23 6.52 -2.48 20.93
C LYS A 23 7.59 -2.14 19.89
N LEU A 24 8.07 -3.14 19.14
CA LEU A 24 9.03 -2.94 18.06
C LEU A 24 8.43 -2.06 16.97
N VAL A 25 7.22 -2.36 16.50
CA VAL A 25 6.58 -1.60 15.43
C VAL A 25 6.24 -0.19 15.90
N GLN A 26 5.68 -0.03 17.11
CA GLN A 26 5.38 1.29 17.69
C GLN A 26 6.62 2.16 17.88
N LYS A 27 7.77 1.57 18.23
CA LYS A 27 9.03 2.31 18.38
C LYS A 27 9.47 2.92 17.05
N TRP A 28 9.46 2.12 15.99
CA TRP A 28 9.93 2.53 14.66
C TRP A 28 8.88 3.22 13.80
N SER A 29 7.60 3.19 14.19
CA SER A 29 6.57 4.03 13.56
C SER A 29 6.74 5.49 13.97
N LYS A 30 7.17 5.75 15.21
CA LYS A 30 7.46 7.09 15.72
C LYS A 30 8.87 7.57 15.35
N SER A 31 9.85 6.68 15.33
CA SER A 31 11.23 6.97 14.93
C SER A 31 11.44 6.59 13.48
N SER A 32 11.50 7.59 12.59
CA SER A 32 11.58 7.35 11.15
C SER A 32 12.83 6.56 10.76
N LEU A 33 12.62 5.45 10.05
CA LEU A 33 13.70 4.68 9.45
C LEU A 33 14.20 5.40 8.19
N LEU A 34 15.53 5.47 8.04
CA LEU A 34 16.16 6.13 6.88
C LEU A 34 16.08 5.29 5.61
N SER A 35 16.09 3.96 5.75
CA SER A 35 16.10 3.03 4.61
C SER A 35 14.68 2.73 4.12
N PRO A 36 14.34 3.03 2.85
CA PRO A 36 13.04 2.72 2.27
C PRO A 36 12.64 1.24 2.37
N PHE A 37 13.62 0.33 2.23
CA PHE A 37 13.39 -1.11 2.39
C PHE A 37 12.96 -1.48 3.81
N ALA A 38 13.58 -0.85 4.82
CA ALA A 38 13.23 -1.07 6.20
C ALA A 38 11.83 -0.53 6.50
N THR A 39 11.48 0.64 5.96
CA THR A 39 10.13 1.20 6.05
C THR A 39 9.09 0.30 5.39
N CYS A 40 9.36 -0.23 4.19
CA CYS A 40 8.46 -1.19 3.53
C CYS A 40 8.25 -2.44 4.37
N TYR A 41 9.32 -2.98 4.98
CA TYR A 41 9.19 -4.12 5.87
C TYR A 41 8.38 -3.78 7.13
N LEU A 42 8.59 -2.61 7.71
CA LEU A 42 7.83 -2.12 8.85
C LEU A 42 6.34 -1.96 8.52
N ILE A 43 6.00 -1.46 7.34
CA ILE A 43 4.61 -1.39 6.83
C ILE A 43 3.98 -2.78 6.81
N ARG A 44 4.69 -3.80 6.32
CA ARG A 44 4.19 -5.18 6.31
C ARG A 44 3.94 -5.73 7.71
N LEU A 45 4.82 -5.41 8.67
CA LEU A 45 4.62 -5.79 10.06
C LEU A 45 3.43 -5.06 10.68
N ALA A 46 3.31 -3.75 10.44
CA ALA A 46 2.18 -2.95 10.89
C ALA A 46 0.85 -3.47 10.31
N ALA A 47 0.80 -3.81 9.03
CA ALA A 47 -0.40 -4.34 8.39
C ALA A 47 -0.86 -5.66 9.03
N LYS A 48 0.07 -6.59 9.32
CA LYS A 48 -0.26 -7.82 10.05
C LYS A 48 -0.84 -7.54 11.44
N LEU A 49 -0.28 -6.56 12.16
CA LEU A 49 -0.79 -6.19 13.47
C LEU A 49 -2.18 -5.57 13.38
N VAL A 50 -2.46 -4.77 12.33
CA VAL A 50 -3.81 -4.22 12.08
C VAL A 50 -4.82 -5.32 11.78
N GLU A 51 -4.45 -6.36 11.02
CA GLU A 51 -5.35 -7.49 10.74
C GLU A 51 -5.76 -8.24 12.01
N GLU A 52 -4.88 -8.27 13.01
CA GLU A 52 -5.12 -8.90 14.31
C GLU A 52 -5.71 -7.96 15.38
N ASP A 53 -5.85 -6.67 15.06
CA ASP A 53 -6.33 -5.62 15.97
C ASP A 53 -7.77 -5.24 15.59
N GLU A 54 -8.68 -5.23 16.56
CA GLU A 54 -10.08 -4.89 16.30
C GLU A 54 -10.30 -3.38 16.09
N ALA A 55 -9.32 -2.55 16.48
CA ALA A 55 -9.41 -1.09 16.40
C ALA A 55 -9.42 -0.52 14.96
N GLY A 56 -9.03 -1.30 13.94
CA GLY A 56 -9.06 -0.89 12.53
C GLY A 56 -8.34 0.45 12.29
N ILE A 57 -9.11 1.49 11.94
CA ILE A 57 -8.62 2.86 11.61
C ILE A 57 -8.00 3.56 12.82
N GLU A 58 -8.55 3.33 14.02
CA GLU A 58 -8.05 3.96 15.24
C GLU A 58 -6.72 3.35 15.70
N SER A 59 -6.31 2.23 15.08
CA SER A 59 -5.05 1.60 15.37
C SER A 59 -3.89 2.55 15.02
N PRO A 60 -2.95 2.80 15.95
CA PRO A 60 -1.77 3.63 15.66
C PRO A 60 -0.90 3.04 14.54
N PHE A 61 -1.06 1.74 14.25
CA PHE A 61 -0.41 1.07 13.13
C PHE A 61 -1.03 1.47 11.78
N PHE A 62 -2.35 1.63 11.72
CA PHE A 62 -3.02 2.11 10.51
C PHE A 62 -2.62 3.56 10.20
N GLN A 63 -2.65 4.44 11.20
CA GLN A 63 -2.20 5.83 11.05
C GLN A 63 -0.75 5.93 10.56
N PHE A 64 0.12 5.03 11.02
CA PHE A 64 1.49 4.94 10.51
C PHE A 64 1.52 4.56 9.02
N ILE A 65 0.76 3.54 8.59
CA ILE A 65 0.70 3.13 7.19
C ILE A 65 0.15 4.27 6.32
N GLU A 66 -0.91 4.94 6.77
CA GLU A 66 -1.49 6.08 6.07
C GLU A 66 -0.48 7.23 5.93
N SER A 67 0.29 7.53 6.99
CA SER A 67 1.35 8.54 6.91
C SER A 67 2.43 8.21 5.88
N CYS A 68 2.67 6.91 5.62
CA CYS A 68 3.63 6.45 4.61
C CYS A 68 3.18 6.71 3.16
N LEU A 69 1.91 7.01 2.92
CA LEU A 69 1.41 7.42 1.59
C LEU A 69 2.00 8.76 1.12
N ARG A 70 2.48 9.60 2.04
CA ARG A 70 3.11 10.90 1.75
C ARG A 70 4.64 10.83 1.75
N HIS A 71 5.22 9.63 1.79
CA HIS A 71 6.65 9.44 1.89
C HIS A 71 7.37 9.82 0.59
N LYS A 72 8.57 10.41 0.66
CA LYS A 72 9.36 10.83 -0.51
C LYS A 72 9.74 9.72 -1.51
N CYS A 73 9.61 8.46 -1.13
CA CYS A 73 10.05 7.31 -1.92
C CYS A 73 8.84 6.55 -2.46
N GLU A 74 8.73 6.46 -3.79
CA GLU A 74 7.63 5.83 -4.52
C GLU A 74 7.41 4.37 -4.09
N MET A 75 8.47 3.63 -3.76
CA MET A 75 8.39 2.25 -3.28
C MET A 75 7.66 2.14 -1.93
N VAL A 76 7.90 3.10 -1.01
CA VAL A 76 7.26 3.13 0.31
C VAL A 76 5.79 3.51 0.17
N ILE A 77 5.52 4.51 -0.67
CA ILE A 77 4.16 4.92 -1.03
C ILE A 77 3.38 3.71 -1.57
N TYR A 78 3.95 3.01 -2.55
CA TYR A 78 3.33 1.84 -3.17
C TYR A 78 3.02 0.74 -2.15
N GLU A 79 4.00 0.42 -1.29
CA GLU A 79 3.83 -0.61 -0.26
C GLU A 79 2.73 -0.23 0.72
N ALA A 80 2.65 1.05 1.14
CA ALA A 80 1.59 1.56 2.01
C ALA A 80 0.20 1.44 1.35
N ALA A 81 0.06 1.91 0.10
CA ALA A 81 -1.20 1.80 -0.64
C ALA A 81 -1.62 0.34 -0.85
N SER A 82 -0.67 -0.55 -1.18
CA SER A 82 -0.95 -1.99 -1.33
C SER A 82 -1.35 -2.64 -0.01
N ALA A 83 -0.76 -2.22 1.12
CA ALA A 83 -1.11 -2.73 2.43
C ALA A 83 -2.56 -2.36 2.79
N ILE A 84 -2.95 -1.09 2.68
CA ILE A 84 -4.32 -0.61 2.98
C ILE A 84 -5.37 -1.37 2.16
N VAL A 85 -5.13 -1.55 0.87
CA VAL A 85 -6.04 -2.27 -0.04
C VAL A 85 -6.18 -3.76 0.30
N ARG A 86 -5.16 -4.38 0.90
CA ARG A 86 -5.16 -5.81 1.21
C ARG A 86 -5.84 -6.15 2.52
N LEU A 87 -6.01 -5.18 3.41
CA LEU A 87 -6.68 -5.39 4.70
C LEU A 87 -8.11 -5.94 4.47
N PRO A 88 -8.56 -6.90 5.27
CA PRO A 88 -9.82 -7.62 5.04
C PRO A 88 -11.07 -6.79 5.36
N ARG A 89 -10.96 -5.77 6.21
CA ARG A 89 -12.10 -4.98 6.74
C ARG A 89 -12.03 -3.50 6.33
N THR A 90 -11.46 -3.19 5.16
CA THR A 90 -11.28 -1.80 4.73
C THR A 90 -12.59 -1.20 4.23
N THR A 91 -12.98 -0.04 4.75
CA THR A 91 -14.15 0.72 4.23
C THR A 91 -13.77 1.55 2.99
N SER A 92 -14.77 2.02 2.22
CA SER A 92 -14.55 2.89 1.07
C SER A 92 -13.84 4.20 1.44
N SER A 93 -14.09 4.72 2.65
CA SER A 93 -13.43 5.91 3.19
C SER A 93 -11.93 5.68 3.40
N GLU A 94 -11.56 4.54 4.00
CA GLU A 94 -10.16 4.16 4.25
C GLU A 94 -9.36 3.90 2.97
N LEU A 95 -10.03 3.46 1.89
CA LEU A 95 -9.39 3.24 0.60
C LEU A 95 -9.05 4.54 -0.12
N SER A 96 -9.80 5.62 0.14
CA SER A 96 -9.70 6.88 -0.62
C SER A 96 -8.26 7.43 -0.69
N PRO A 97 -7.50 7.57 0.42
CA PRO A 97 -6.12 8.06 0.37
C PRO A 97 -5.19 7.16 -0.47
N ALA A 98 -5.37 5.83 -0.38
CA ALA A 98 -4.57 4.89 -1.15
C ALA A 98 -4.91 5.00 -2.65
N ILE A 99 -6.19 5.11 -3.00
CA ILE A 99 -6.65 5.24 -4.38
C ILE A 99 -6.15 6.55 -5.00
N SER A 100 -6.21 7.68 -4.28
CA SER A 100 -5.69 8.96 -4.79
C SER A 100 -4.21 8.90 -5.18
N VAL A 101 -3.39 8.17 -4.42
CA VAL A 101 -1.97 8.04 -4.75
C VAL A 101 -1.73 7.04 -5.88
N LEU A 102 -2.52 5.97 -5.96
CA LEU A 102 -2.48 5.04 -7.10
C LEU A 102 -2.91 5.74 -8.39
N GLN A 103 -3.89 6.64 -8.33
CA GLN A 103 -4.30 7.49 -9.44
C GLN A 103 -3.12 8.33 -9.94
N LEU A 104 -2.38 8.99 -9.05
CA LEU A 104 -1.18 9.75 -9.42
C LEU A 104 -0.11 8.86 -10.11
N PHE A 105 0.02 7.59 -9.69
CA PHE A 105 0.94 6.66 -10.31
C PHE A 105 0.51 6.21 -11.71
N CYS A 106 -0.79 6.25 -12.05
CA CYS A 106 -1.28 5.98 -13.42
C CYS A 106 -0.74 6.99 -14.42
N SER A 107 -0.56 8.25 -14.03
CA SER A 107 -0.02 9.31 -14.90
C SER A 107 1.51 9.40 -14.86
N SER A 108 2.21 8.48 -14.17
CA SER A 108 3.67 8.51 -14.04
C SER A 108 4.39 8.21 -15.36
N PRO A 109 5.50 8.88 -15.69
CA PRO A 109 6.30 8.52 -16.86
C PRO A 109 6.99 7.15 -16.73
N LYS A 110 7.08 6.59 -15.51
CA LYS A 110 7.74 5.30 -15.25
C LYS A 110 6.76 4.14 -15.50
N PRO A 111 6.99 3.25 -16.49
CA PRO A 111 6.09 2.12 -16.77
C PRO A 111 5.87 1.19 -15.58
N ALA A 112 6.91 1.01 -14.73
CA ALA A 112 6.82 0.17 -13.54
C ALA A 112 5.77 0.69 -12.53
N LEU A 113 5.67 2.01 -12.33
CA LEU A 113 4.70 2.60 -11.40
C LEU A 113 3.29 2.51 -11.96
N ARG A 114 3.11 2.82 -13.24
CA ARG A 114 1.82 2.66 -13.93
C ARG A 114 1.31 1.23 -13.84
N PHE A 115 2.15 0.25 -14.17
CA PHE A 115 1.79 -1.16 -14.04
C PHE A 115 1.42 -1.53 -12.60
N ALA A 116 2.21 -1.09 -11.63
CA ALA A 116 1.98 -1.40 -10.23
C ALA A 116 0.65 -0.80 -9.73
N ALA A 117 0.32 0.42 -10.14
CA ALA A 117 -0.92 1.11 -9.80
C ALA A 117 -2.15 0.41 -10.38
N VAL A 118 -2.17 0.20 -11.70
CA VAL A 118 -3.28 -0.46 -12.39
C VAL A 118 -3.52 -1.86 -11.85
N ARG A 119 -2.45 -2.61 -11.52
CA ARG A 119 -2.58 -3.93 -10.89
C ARG A 119 -3.30 -3.88 -9.55
N ILE A 120 -3.05 -2.87 -8.71
CA ILE A 120 -3.76 -2.72 -7.43
C ILE A 120 -5.21 -2.28 -7.68
N LEU A 121 -5.43 -1.28 -8.55
CA LEU A 121 -6.77 -0.80 -8.89
C LEU A 121 -7.65 -1.93 -9.46
N ASN A 122 -7.09 -2.82 -10.29
CA ASN A 122 -7.78 -4.01 -10.80
C ASN A 122 -8.23 -4.98 -9.70
N LYS A 123 -7.46 -5.06 -8.61
CA LYS A 123 -7.80 -5.88 -7.43
C LYS A 123 -8.87 -5.20 -6.58
N VAL A 124 -8.81 -3.87 -6.43
CA VAL A 124 -9.81 -3.08 -5.71
C VAL A 124 -11.15 -3.13 -6.43
N SER A 125 -11.17 -3.02 -7.76
CA SER A 125 -12.43 -2.94 -8.53
C SER A 125 -13.31 -4.18 -8.40
N VAL A 126 -12.75 -5.34 -8.04
CA VAL A 126 -13.52 -6.56 -7.75
C VAL A 126 -14.32 -6.43 -6.45
N LYS A 127 -13.79 -5.73 -5.44
CA LYS A 127 -14.42 -5.60 -4.11
C LYS A 127 -15.17 -4.28 -3.92
N HIS A 128 -14.62 -3.19 -4.44
CA HIS A 128 -15.10 -1.82 -4.27
C HIS A 128 -15.08 -1.06 -5.60
N PRO A 129 -15.91 -1.45 -6.59
CA PRO A 129 -15.89 -0.84 -7.92
C PRO A 129 -16.13 0.67 -7.89
N GLN A 130 -17.08 1.12 -7.05
CA GLN A 130 -17.39 2.54 -6.89
C GLN A 130 -16.20 3.39 -6.44
N ALA A 131 -15.27 2.82 -5.66
CA ALA A 131 -14.11 3.56 -5.18
C ALA A 131 -13.08 3.82 -6.29
N VAL A 132 -13.07 3.01 -7.35
CA VAL A 132 -12.11 3.10 -8.47
C VAL A 132 -12.61 4.03 -9.59
N THR A 133 -13.89 4.40 -9.59
CA THR A 133 -14.49 5.27 -10.63
C THR A 133 -13.78 6.62 -10.78
N SER A 134 -13.20 7.15 -9.70
CA SER A 134 -12.38 8.36 -9.71
C SER A 134 -11.14 8.26 -10.61
N CYS A 135 -10.66 7.05 -10.87
CA CYS A 135 -9.49 6.75 -11.70
C CYS A 135 -9.85 6.44 -13.16
N ASN A 136 -11.13 6.45 -13.55
CA ASN A 136 -11.56 5.98 -14.88
C ASN A 136 -10.90 6.77 -16.02
N VAL A 137 -10.82 8.09 -15.90
CA VAL A 137 -10.18 8.96 -16.91
C VAL A 137 -8.69 8.59 -17.09
N ASP A 138 -7.97 8.37 -16.00
CA ASP A 138 -6.56 7.96 -16.05
C ASP A 138 -6.41 6.53 -16.62
N LEU A 139 -7.32 5.62 -16.27
CA LEU A 139 -7.32 4.26 -16.80
C LEU A 139 -7.62 4.21 -18.30
N GLU A 140 -8.52 5.07 -18.80
CA GLU A 140 -8.82 5.20 -20.23
C GLU A 140 -7.59 5.65 -21.03
N GLN A 141 -6.83 6.60 -20.49
CA GLN A 141 -5.56 7.03 -21.10
C GLN A 141 -4.54 5.89 -21.20
N LEU A 142 -4.57 4.93 -20.25
CA LEU A 142 -3.65 3.79 -20.24
C LEU A 142 -4.04 2.67 -21.22
N ILE A 143 -5.21 2.72 -21.86
CA ILE A 143 -5.62 1.74 -22.89
C ILE A 143 -4.66 1.78 -24.09
N THR A 144 -4.11 2.96 -24.41
CA THR A 144 -3.19 3.17 -25.52
C THR A 144 -1.72 3.07 -25.11
N ASP A 145 -1.43 2.62 -23.87
CA ASP A 145 -0.08 2.45 -23.37
C ASP A 145 0.73 1.48 -24.25
N GLN A 146 2.00 1.83 -24.53
CA GLN A 146 2.92 0.98 -25.29
C GLN A 146 3.14 -0.38 -24.61
N ASN A 147 3.06 -0.43 -23.28
CA ASN A 147 3.12 -1.67 -22.54
C ASN A 147 1.76 -2.36 -22.53
N ARG A 148 1.64 -3.41 -23.35
CA ARG A 148 0.41 -4.21 -23.49
C ARG A 148 -0.13 -4.75 -22.16
N SER A 149 0.73 -5.08 -21.19
CA SER A 149 0.26 -5.57 -19.88
C SER A 149 -0.46 -4.49 -19.09
N ILE A 150 -0.02 -3.23 -19.20
CA ILE A 150 -0.69 -2.08 -18.58
C ILE A 150 -2.04 -1.84 -19.24
N ALA A 151 -2.06 -1.75 -20.57
CA ALA A 151 -3.28 -1.55 -21.36
C ALA A 151 -4.33 -2.65 -21.07
N THR A 152 -3.92 -3.91 -21.06
CA THR A 152 -4.83 -5.04 -20.77
C THR A 152 -5.39 -4.94 -19.35
N LEU A 153 -4.54 -4.64 -18.35
CA LEU A 153 -5.02 -4.47 -16.98
C LEU A 153 -5.93 -3.26 -16.84
N ALA A 154 -5.70 -2.17 -17.56
CA ALA A 154 -6.55 -0.99 -17.55
C ALA A 154 -7.95 -1.31 -18.10
N ILE A 155 -8.02 -1.96 -19.27
CA ILE A 155 -9.29 -2.43 -19.87
C ILE A 155 -10.04 -3.33 -18.88
N THR A 156 -9.38 -4.35 -18.32
CA THR A 156 -10.04 -5.27 -17.37
C THR A 156 -10.49 -4.59 -16.07
N THR A 157 -9.88 -3.45 -15.72
CA THR A 157 -10.28 -2.67 -14.54
C THR A 157 -11.52 -1.86 -14.85
N LEU A 158 -11.55 -1.16 -15.98
CA LEU A 158 -12.69 -0.37 -16.45
C LEU A 158 -13.94 -1.21 -16.65
N LEU A 159 -13.81 -2.45 -17.13
CA LEU A 159 -14.96 -3.36 -17.29
C LEU A 159 -15.63 -3.78 -15.97
N LYS A 160 -14.97 -3.57 -14.82
CA LYS A 160 -15.50 -3.94 -13.49
C LYS A 160 -16.11 -2.76 -12.75
N THR A 161 -15.87 -1.53 -13.21
CA THR A 161 -16.28 -0.27 -12.58
C THR A 161 -17.45 0.35 -13.31
#